data_AF-A0A956I789-F1
#
_entry.id   AF-A0A956I789-F1
#
_cell.length_a   1.000
_cell.length_b   1.000
_cell.length_c   1.000
_cell.angle_alpha   90.00
_cell.angle_beta   90.00
_cell.angle_gamma   90.00
#
_symmetry.space_group_name_H-M   'P 1'
#
loop_
_entity.id
_entity.type
_entity.pdbx_description
1 polymer ?
#
loop_
_entity_poly.entity_id
_entity_poly.type
_entity_poly.pdbx_seq_one_letter_code
_entity_poly.pdbx_strand_id
1 'polypeptide(L)'
;MPSRPLRIDHAKLIDGHGDLSAEVFYVSRVFVCRTCGKGFELPPDRQRYLLEVRRVPVKALHRAVHCPRCLPTAREKGRRRALGVRAQQRLEACIATERAAPDDPNTMLAVVEAHLALLELVPRETSFERLVARTRRAAKHDASRGEPPYWEGRVHQLAGHADAARTAFERALEPGRKMPSAWARDARRRLEALALQDSTETRFDEGSAHEATSSREG
;
A
#
# COMPACT_ATOMS: atom_id res chain seq x y z
N MET A 1 -24.44 -23.81 23.61
CA MET A 1 -25.66 -24.20 22.88
C MET A 1 -25.26 -24.75 21.52
N PRO A 2 -25.70 -25.96 21.12
CA PRO A 2 -25.41 -26.47 19.79
C PRO A 2 -26.05 -25.55 18.75
N SER A 3 -25.24 -25.02 17.83
CA SER A 3 -25.73 -24.20 16.71
C SER A 3 -26.63 -25.05 15.81
N ARG A 4 -27.76 -24.49 15.38
CA ARG A 4 -28.68 -25.14 14.44
C ARG A 4 -27.90 -25.62 13.21
N PRO A 5 -28.11 -26.87 12.73
CA PRO A 5 -27.41 -27.38 11.56
C PRO A 5 -27.71 -26.52 10.33
N LEU A 6 -26.66 -26.14 9.60
CA LEU A 6 -26.75 -25.29 8.43
C LEU A 6 -26.91 -26.15 7.18
N ARG A 7 -28.07 -26.07 6.54
CA ARG A 7 -28.37 -26.82 5.30
C ARG A 7 -27.52 -26.29 4.14
N ILE A 8 -27.02 -27.19 3.32
CA ILE A 8 -26.26 -26.90 2.10
C ILE A 8 -27.24 -26.50 0.99
N ASP A 9 -26.97 -25.40 0.30
CA ASP A 9 -27.66 -25.03 -0.93
C ASP A 9 -26.83 -25.49 -2.15
N HIS A 10 -27.10 -26.71 -2.63
CA HIS A 10 -26.34 -27.30 -3.75
C HIS A 10 -26.42 -26.50 -5.04
N ALA A 11 -27.49 -25.72 -5.26
CA ALA A 11 -27.60 -24.84 -6.42
C ALA A 11 -26.57 -23.69 -6.40
N LYS A 12 -26.03 -23.39 -5.21
CA LYS A 12 -25.00 -22.35 -5.03
C LYS A 12 -23.57 -22.88 -5.08
N LEU A 13 -23.36 -24.19 -5.16
CA LEU A 13 -22.01 -24.76 -5.22
C LEU A 13 -21.43 -24.66 -6.64
N ILE A 14 -20.13 -24.38 -6.73
CA ILE A 14 -19.37 -24.37 -7.99
C ILE A 14 -18.43 -25.58 -8.00
N ASP A 15 -18.39 -26.32 -9.11
CA ASP A 15 -17.50 -27.46 -9.38
C ASP A 15 -17.53 -28.60 -8.32
N GLY A 16 -18.65 -28.75 -7.61
CA GLY A 16 -18.73 -29.50 -6.36
C GLY A 16 -19.64 -30.72 -6.30
N HIS A 17 -20.18 -31.18 -7.42
CA HIS A 17 -21.16 -32.27 -7.42
C HIS A 17 -20.65 -33.63 -6.90
N GLY A 18 -19.35 -33.81 -6.65
CA GLY A 18 -18.81 -35.03 -6.05
C GLY A 18 -18.67 -34.95 -4.53
N ASP A 19 -17.90 -33.97 -4.05
CA ASP A 19 -17.37 -33.98 -2.68
C ASP A 19 -18.39 -33.59 -1.59
N LEU A 20 -19.51 -32.95 -1.97
CA LEU A 20 -20.55 -32.47 -1.03
C LEU A 20 -21.97 -32.87 -1.47
N SER A 21 -22.13 -33.64 -2.56
CA SER A 21 -23.46 -33.97 -3.09
C SER A 21 -24.25 -34.93 -2.20
N ALA A 22 -23.57 -35.80 -1.46
CA ALA A 22 -24.20 -36.71 -0.51
C ALA A 22 -24.56 -36.03 0.83
N GLU A 23 -24.14 -34.78 1.04
CA GLU A 23 -24.31 -34.08 2.31
C GLU A 23 -25.47 -33.09 2.27
N VAL A 24 -26.28 -33.10 3.32
CA VAL A 24 -27.42 -32.18 3.46
C VAL A 24 -27.07 -30.96 4.32
N PHE A 25 -26.11 -31.09 5.24
CA PHE A 25 -25.74 -30.06 6.19
C PHE A 25 -24.22 -29.87 6.23
N TYR A 26 -23.77 -28.63 6.41
CA TYR A 26 -22.38 -28.36 6.72
C TYR A 26 -22.03 -28.92 8.10
N VAL A 27 -20.98 -29.71 8.16
CA VAL A 27 -20.36 -30.22 9.39
C VAL A 27 -18.97 -29.65 9.53
N SER A 28 -18.50 -29.43 10.76
CA SER A 28 -17.10 -29.06 10.99
C SER A 28 -16.15 -30.07 10.34
N ARG A 29 -15.12 -29.57 9.66
CA ARG A 29 -14.11 -30.38 8.98
C ARG A 29 -12.72 -29.84 9.23
N VAL A 30 -11.75 -30.73 9.31
CA VAL A 30 -10.34 -30.35 9.43
C VAL A 30 -9.80 -30.01 8.04
N PHE A 31 -9.20 -28.82 7.92
CA PHE A 31 -8.51 -28.36 6.72
C PHE A 31 -7.07 -28.00 7.04
N VAL A 32 -6.22 -28.04 6.01
CA VAL A 32 -4.84 -27.56 6.09
C VAL A 32 -4.82 -26.07 5.74
N CYS A 33 -4.25 -25.25 6.63
CA CYS A 33 -4.08 -23.82 6.38
C CYS A 33 -3.12 -23.59 5.22
N ARG A 34 -3.54 -22.85 4.19
CA ARG A 34 -2.68 -22.50 3.04
C ARG A 34 -1.41 -21.75 3.43
N THR A 35 -1.42 -20.99 4.52
CA THR A 35 -0.30 -20.12 4.89
C THR A 35 0.75 -20.84 5.72
N CYS A 36 0.33 -21.64 6.70
CA CYS A 36 1.25 -22.27 7.66
C CYS A 36 1.25 -23.80 7.62
N GLY A 37 0.43 -24.43 6.78
CA GLY A 37 0.35 -25.89 6.66
C GLY A 37 -0.28 -26.61 7.86
N LYS A 38 -0.72 -25.89 8.90
CA LYS A 38 -1.32 -26.52 10.09
C LYS A 38 -2.77 -26.90 9.85
N GLY A 39 -3.16 -28.08 10.34
CA GLY A 39 -4.54 -28.51 10.43
C GLY A 39 -5.35 -27.58 11.34
N PHE A 40 -6.59 -27.28 10.96
CA PHE A 40 -7.53 -26.54 11.79
C PHE A 40 -8.97 -26.90 11.44
N GLU A 41 -9.87 -26.80 12.40
CA GLU A 41 -11.29 -27.03 12.19
C GLU A 41 -11.94 -25.80 11.53
N LEU A 42 -12.60 -26.01 10.39
CA LEU A 42 -13.37 -24.99 9.70
C LEU A 42 -14.86 -25.15 10.06
N PRO A 43 -15.46 -24.19 10.78
CA PRO A 43 -16.83 -24.32 11.25
C PRO A 43 -17.86 -24.23 10.11
N PRO A 44 -19.07 -24.80 10.27
CA PRO A 44 -20.14 -24.80 9.28
C PRO A 44 -20.46 -23.42 8.69
N ASP A 45 -20.60 -22.39 9.53
CA ASP A 45 -20.90 -21.01 9.08
C ASP A 45 -19.86 -20.49 8.08
N ARG A 46 -18.60 -20.84 8.30
CA ARG A 46 -17.50 -20.39 7.46
C ARG A 46 -17.40 -21.18 6.17
N GLN A 47 -17.74 -22.47 6.19
CA GLN A 47 -17.88 -23.27 4.97
C GLN A 47 -18.98 -22.69 4.07
N ARG A 48 -20.16 -22.45 4.65
CA ARG A 48 -21.29 -21.81 3.95
C ARG A 48 -20.88 -20.46 3.36
N TYR A 49 -20.25 -19.60 4.16
CA TYR A 49 -19.77 -18.31 3.67
C TYR A 49 -18.80 -18.45 2.49
N LEU A 50 -17.85 -19.39 2.55
CA LEU A 50 -16.86 -19.56 1.49
C LEU A 50 -17.49 -20.12 0.20
N LEU A 51 -18.34 -21.14 0.33
CA LEU A 51 -18.89 -21.87 -0.82
C LEU A 51 -20.10 -21.16 -1.44
N GLU A 52 -21.05 -20.68 -0.64
CA GLU A 52 -22.29 -20.08 -1.14
C GLU A 52 -22.18 -18.56 -1.34
N VAL A 53 -21.54 -17.84 -0.42
CA VAL A 53 -21.48 -16.37 -0.46
C VAL A 53 -20.27 -15.90 -1.27
N ARG A 54 -19.09 -16.42 -0.98
CA ARG A 54 -17.84 -16.08 -1.70
C ARG A 54 -17.65 -16.88 -2.98
N ARG A 55 -18.52 -17.85 -3.24
CA ARG A 55 -18.54 -18.65 -4.48
C ARG A 55 -17.18 -19.28 -4.77
N VAL A 56 -16.49 -19.75 -3.71
CA VAL A 56 -15.25 -20.52 -3.86
C VAL A 56 -15.64 -21.90 -4.41
N PRO A 57 -15.04 -22.36 -5.53
CA PRO A 57 -15.28 -23.71 -6.02
C PRO A 57 -14.93 -24.76 -4.96
N VAL A 58 -15.74 -25.81 -4.84
CA VAL A 58 -15.56 -26.84 -3.78
C VAL A 58 -14.15 -27.44 -3.86
N LYS A 59 -13.71 -27.80 -5.06
CA LYS A 59 -12.35 -28.31 -5.33
C LYS A 59 -11.24 -27.32 -4.96
N ALA A 60 -11.51 -26.02 -4.93
CA ALA A 60 -10.55 -24.98 -4.59
C ALA A 60 -10.58 -24.61 -3.10
N LEU A 61 -11.51 -25.14 -2.31
CA LEU A 61 -11.70 -24.78 -0.90
C LEU A 61 -10.40 -24.97 -0.09
N HIS A 62 -9.68 -26.06 -0.31
CA HIS A 62 -8.39 -26.33 0.34
C HIS A 62 -7.32 -25.25 0.06
N ARG A 63 -7.43 -24.51 -1.05
CA ARG A 63 -6.53 -23.39 -1.42
C ARG A 63 -7.03 -22.02 -0.96
N ALA A 64 -8.26 -21.94 -0.44
CA ALA A 64 -8.88 -20.68 -0.03
C ALA A 64 -8.92 -20.51 1.49
N VAL A 65 -8.67 -21.58 2.24
CA VAL A 65 -8.86 -21.62 3.69
C VAL A 65 -7.58 -21.26 4.45
N HIS A 66 -7.76 -20.45 5.50
CA HIS A 66 -6.69 -20.01 6.40
C HIS A 66 -7.15 -20.21 7.84
N CYS A 67 -6.26 -20.74 8.69
CA CYS A 67 -6.53 -20.89 10.11
C CYS A 67 -6.79 -19.51 10.76
N PRO A 68 -7.45 -19.45 11.94
CA PRO A 68 -7.78 -18.19 12.61
C PRO A 68 -6.57 -17.27 12.83
N ARG A 69 -5.38 -17.85 13.09
CA ARG A 69 -4.14 -17.09 13.28
C ARG A 69 -3.62 -16.45 11.99
N CYS A 70 -3.71 -17.14 10.85
CA CYS A 70 -3.19 -16.63 9.57
C CYS A 70 -4.21 -15.81 8.78
N LEU A 71 -5.50 -15.92 9.09
CA LEU A 71 -6.56 -15.23 8.37
C LEU A 71 -6.42 -13.69 8.37
N PRO A 72 -6.11 -13.01 9.49
CA PRO A 72 -5.94 -11.56 9.49
C PRO A 72 -4.86 -11.10 8.51
N THR A 73 -3.69 -11.77 8.52
CA THR A 73 -2.59 -11.48 7.60
C THR A 73 -2.96 -11.78 6.15
N ALA A 74 -3.66 -12.88 5.89
CA ALA A 74 -4.11 -13.22 4.53
C ALA A 74 -5.13 -12.20 4.00
N ARG A 75 -6.06 -11.74 4.84
CA ARG A 75 -7.01 -10.67 4.53
C ARG A 75 -6.29 -9.36 4.24
N GLU A 76 -5.32 -9.00 5.06
CA GLU A 76 -4.52 -7.79 4.85
C GLU A 76 -3.75 -7.83 3.54
N LYS A 77 -3.10 -8.97 3.25
CA LYS A 77 -2.42 -9.19 1.97
C LYS A 77 -3.38 -9.10 0.79
N GLY A 78 -4.58 -9.66 0.91
CA GLY A 78 -5.64 -9.54 -0.10
C GLY A 78 -6.09 -8.10 -0.31
N ARG A 79 -6.31 -7.36 0.79
CA ARG A 79 -6.68 -5.94 0.75
C ARG A 79 -5.61 -5.09 0.08
N ARG A 80 -4.34 -5.25 0.48
CA ARG A 80 -3.20 -4.53 -0.14
C ARG A 80 -3.09 -4.81 -1.63
N ARG A 81 -3.26 -6.08 -2.06
CA ARG A 81 -3.30 -6.43 -3.49
C ARG A 81 -4.44 -5.74 -4.23
N ALA A 82 -5.64 -5.75 -3.68
CA ALA A 82 -6.80 -5.08 -4.30
C ALA A 82 -6.60 -3.56 -4.39
N LEU A 83 -6.02 -2.94 -3.36
CA LEU A 83 -5.64 -1.53 -3.39
C LEU A 83 -4.57 -1.25 -4.45
N GLY A 84 -3.55 -2.10 -4.57
CA GLY A 84 -2.51 -1.99 -5.60
C GLY A 84 -3.07 -2.06 -7.02
N VAL A 85 -4.00 -2.98 -7.29
CA VAL A 85 -4.69 -3.08 -8.59
C VAL A 85 -5.47 -1.80 -8.89
N ARG A 86 -6.24 -1.28 -7.92
CA ARG A 86 -6.99 -0.02 -8.10
C ARG A 86 -6.06 1.18 -8.30
N ALA A 87 -4.94 1.24 -7.58
CA ALA A 87 -3.95 2.30 -7.73
C ALA A 87 -3.27 2.25 -9.12
N GLN A 88 -2.97 1.05 -9.64
CA GLN A 88 -2.48 0.86 -11.00
C GLN A 88 -3.49 1.34 -12.05
N GLN A 89 -4.76 0.95 -11.92
CA GLN A 89 -5.83 1.41 -12.82
C GLN A 89 -5.99 2.94 -12.77
N ARG A 90 -5.90 3.55 -11.58
CA ARG A 90 -5.93 5.01 -11.42
C ARG A 90 -4.74 5.67 -12.13
N LEU A 91 -3.54 5.13 -11.98
CA LEU A 91 -2.35 5.65 -12.65
C LEU A 91 -2.50 5.59 -14.19
N GLU A 92 -2.99 4.47 -14.73
CA GLU A 92 -3.25 4.32 -16.16
C GLU A 92 -4.26 5.34 -16.66
N ALA A 93 -5.35 5.58 -15.91
CA ALA A 93 -6.33 6.60 -16.23
C ALA A 93 -5.73 8.02 -16.21
N CYS A 94 -4.93 8.35 -15.19
CA CYS A 94 -4.25 9.65 -15.12
C CYS A 94 -3.26 9.86 -16.29
N ILE A 95 -2.53 8.82 -16.68
CA ILE A 95 -1.63 8.86 -17.85
C ILE A 95 -2.43 9.09 -19.13
N ALA A 96 -3.58 8.44 -19.28
CA ALA A 96 -4.45 8.66 -20.44
C ALA A 96 -4.98 10.11 -20.49
N THR A 97 -5.37 10.68 -19.34
CA THR A 97 -5.80 12.09 -19.27
C THR A 97 -4.67 13.08 -19.55
N GLU A 98 -3.46 12.82 -19.06
CA GLU A 98 -2.28 13.65 -19.35
C GLU A 98 -1.94 13.59 -20.85
N ARG A 99 -2.04 12.43 -21.50
CA ARG A 99 -1.84 12.33 -22.96
C ARG A 99 -2.84 13.14 -23.75
N ALA A 100 -4.07 13.28 -23.27
CA ALA A 100 -5.11 14.09 -23.91
C ALA A 100 -4.89 15.61 -23.68
N ALA A 101 -4.28 16.00 -22.56
CA ALA A 101 -3.98 17.37 -22.20
C ALA A 101 -2.54 17.49 -21.64
N PRO A 102 -1.51 17.41 -22.52
CA PRO A 102 -0.11 17.25 -22.11
C PRO A 102 0.51 18.51 -21.50
N ASP A 103 -0.17 19.66 -21.60
CA ASP A 103 0.26 20.96 -21.06
C ASP A 103 -0.62 21.42 -19.89
N ASP A 104 -1.57 20.61 -19.42
CA ASP A 104 -2.32 20.92 -18.21
C ASP A 104 -1.50 20.54 -16.96
N PRO A 105 -1.09 21.49 -16.11
CA PRO A 105 -0.34 21.18 -14.90
C PRO A 105 -1.12 20.27 -13.94
N ASN A 106 -2.46 20.27 -13.97
CA ASN A 106 -3.25 19.41 -13.09
C ASN A 106 -3.18 17.93 -13.49
N THR A 107 -3.19 17.63 -14.79
CA THR A 107 -3.05 16.24 -15.26
C THR A 107 -1.66 15.70 -14.97
N MET A 108 -0.61 16.54 -15.10
CA MET A 108 0.75 16.19 -14.70
C MET A 108 0.84 15.84 -13.21
N LEU A 109 0.31 16.69 -12.33
CA LEU A 109 0.35 16.43 -10.88
C LEU A 109 -0.50 15.22 -10.48
N ALA A 110 -1.63 14.98 -11.14
CA ALA A 110 -2.46 13.81 -10.91
C ALA A 110 -1.72 12.49 -11.22
N VAL A 111 -0.90 12.46 -12.29
CA VAL A 111 -0.04 11.32 -12.59
C VAL A 111 1.01 11.11 -11.50
N VAL A 112 1.66 12.19 -11.02
CA VAL A 112 2.66 12.09 -9.94
C VAL A 112 2.00 11.54 -8.66
N GLU A 113 0.88 12.10 -8.25
CA GLU A 113 0.13 11.63 -7.07
C GLU A 113 -0.25 10.14 -7.20
N ALA A 114 -0.84 9.73 -8.33
CA ALA A 114 -1.26 8.36 -8.54
C ALA A 114 -0.06 7.38 -8.56
N HIS A 115 1.07 7.81 -9.11
CA HIS A 115 2.29 6.99 -9.15
C HIS A 115 2.89 6.80 -7.76
N LEU A 116 2.96 7.86 -6.95
CA LEU A 116 3.45 7.79 -5.57
C LEU A 116 2.53 6.91 -4.69
N ALA A 117 1.21 7.07 -4.81
CA ALA A 117 0.24 6.25 -4.09
C ALA A 117 0.38 4.76 -4.40
N LEU A 118 0.73 4.42 -5.65
CA LEU A 118 1.00 3.05 -6.04
C LEU A 118 2.33 2.54 -5.48
N LEU A 119 3.40 3.35 -5.49
CA LEU A 119 4.70 2.96 -4.92
C LEU A 119 4.61 2.66 -3.42
N GLU A 120 3.80 3.41 -2.67
CA GLU A 120 3.57 3.16 -1.24
C GLU A 120 2.88 1.81 -0.97
N LEU A 121 2.08 1.31 -1.92
CA LEU A 121 1.39 0.03 -1.81
C LEU A 121 2.21 -1.14 -2.37
N VAL A 122 2.91 -0.91 -3.47
CA VAL A 122 3.65 -1.90 -4.24
C VAL A 122 5.00 -1.30 -4.62
N PRO A 123 6.04 -1.52 -3.80
CA PRO A 123 7.40 -1.11 -4.13
C PRO A 123 7.83 -1.77 -5.44
N ARG A 124 8.27 -0.94 -6.39
CA ARG A 124 8.76 -1.37 -7.70
C ARG A 124 9.78 -0.38 -8.19
N GLU A 125 10.60 -0.81 -9.14
CA GLU A 125 11.52 0.09 -9.82
C GLU A 125 10.75 1.21 -10.51
N THR A 126 11.23 2.44 -10.35
CA THR A 126 10.62 3.63 -10.94
C THR A 126 11.68 4.68 -11.21
N SER A 127 11.58 5.34 -12.35
CA SER A 127 12.36 6.52 -12.66
C SER A 127 11.81 7.72 -11.88
N PHE A 128 12.34 7.96 -10.68
CA PHE A 128 12.02 9.13 -9.88
C PHE A 128 12.33 10.44 -10.63
N GLU A 129 13.38 10.46 -11.47
CA GLU A 129 13.72 11.59 -12.33
C GLU A 129 12.57 12.02 -13.24
N ARG A 130 11.86 11.07 -13.84
CA ARG A 130 10.68 11.38 -14.69
C ARG A 130 9.55 12.01 -13.88
N LEU A 131 9.37 11.58 -12.62
CA LEU A 131 8.37 12.18 -11.73
C LEU A 131 8.77 13.60 -11.32
N VAL A 132 10.04 13.84 -10.98
CA VAL A 132 10.58 15.19 -10.70
C VAL A 132 10.47 16.09 -11.93
N ALA A 133 10.79 15.59 -13.12
CA ALA A 133 10.67 16.36 -14.35
C ALA A 133 9.20 16.78 -14.58
N ARG A 134 8.25 15.90 -14.28
CA ARG A 134 6.82 16.18 -14.40
C ARG A 134 6.35 17.23 -13.38
N THR A 135 6.77 17.17 -12.12
CA THR A 135 6.45 18.23 -11.13
C THR A 135 7.05 19.58 -11.53
N ARG A 136 8.31 19.61 -11.97
CA ARG A 136 8.96 20.84 -12.44
C ARG A 136 8.30 21.43 -13.68
N ARG A 137 7.82 20.60 -14.61
CA ARG A 137 7.02 21.07 -15.75
C ARG A 137 5.72 21.73 -15.27
N ALA A 138 4.98 21.10 -14.36
CA ALA A 138 3.77 21.69 -13.79
C ALA A 138 4.04 23.04 -13.11
N ALA A 139 5.17 23.18 -12.42
CA ALA A 139 5.60 24.43 -11.78
C ALA A 139 5.83 25.59 -12.76
N LYS A 140 6.21 25.31 -14.02
CA LYS A 140 6.44 26.34 -15.05
C LYS A 140 5.16 27.03 -15.50
N HIS A 141 4.00 26.38 -15.36
CA HIS A 141 2.72 26.96 -15.76
C HIS A 141 2.21 27.99 -14.75
N ASP A 142 2.48 27.78 -13.46
CA ASP A 142 2.10 28.71 -12.39
C ASP A 142 3.06 28.58 -11.21
N ALA A 143 3.99 29.54 -11.13
CA ALA A 143 5.00 29.60 -10.07
C ALA A 143 4.40 29.93 -8.69
N SER A 144 3.15 30.43 -8.62
CA SER A 144 2.48 30.70 -7.35
C SER A 144 1.92 29.45 -6.69
N ARG A 145 1.87 28.30 -7.38
CA ARG A 145 1.41 27.04 -6.80
C ARG A 145 2.50 26.41 -5.93
N GLY A 146 2.13 26.07 -4.70
CA GLY A 146 2.99 25.29 -3.79
C GLY A 146 2.91 23.77 -4.02
N GLU A 147 1.96 23.33 -4.83
CA GLU A 147 1.66 21.91 -5.03
C GLU A 147 2.74 21.18 -5.85
N PRO A 148 3.29 21.76 -6.94
CA PRO A 148 4.41 21.14 -7.64
C PRO A 148 5.66 20.88 -6.77
N PRO A 149 6.22 21.86 -6.02
CA PRO A 149 7.36 21.60 -5.13
C PRO A 149 7.00 20.66 -3.96
N TYR A 150 5.74 20.66 -3.48
CA TYR A 150 5.29 19.66 -2.51
C TYR A 150 5.41 18.24 -3.06
N TRP A 151 4.91 18.00 -4.28
CA TRP A 151 5.00 16.69 -4.91
C TRP A 151 6.45 16.31 -5.27
N GLU A 152 7.29 17.28 -5.66
CA GLU A 152 8.73 17.05 -5.85
C GLU A 152 9.40 16.56 -4.56
N GLY A 153 9.07 17.17 -3.42
CA GLY A 153 9.56 16.74 -2.11
C GLY A 153 9.13 15.31 -1.77
N ARG A 154 7.88 14.93 -2.07
CA ARG A 154 7.39 13.55 -1.90
C ARG A 154 8.14 12.55 -2.77
N VAL A 155 8.44 12.91 -4.02
CA VAL A 155 9.21 12.08 -4.94
C VAL A 155 10.63 11.86 -4.41
N HIS A 156 11.32 12.92 -3.99
CA HIS A 156 12.66 12.82 -3.41
C HIS A 156 12.69 12.03 -2.11
N GLN A 157 11.68 12.19 -1.25
CA GLN A 157 11.59 11.43 -0.01
C GLN A 157 11.44 9.93 -0.26
N LEU A 158 10.61 9.53 -1.23
CA LEU A 158 10.48 8.11 -1.61
C LEU A 158 11.73 7.57 -2.33
N ALA A 159 12.50 8.44 -2.99
CA ALA A 159 13.79 8.10 -3.58
C ALA A 159 14.94 8.02 -2.55
N GLY A 160 14.71 8.38 -1.29
CA GLY A 160 15.75 8.42 -0.25
C GLY A 160 16.66 9.65 -0.32
N HIS A 161 16.31 10.67 -1.09
CA HIS A 161 17.12 11.90 -1.23
C HIS A 161 16.66 12.96 -0.22
N ALA A 162 17.09 12.82 1.04
CA ALA A 162 16.61 13.63 2.17
C ALA A 162 16.78 15.15 1.97
N ASP A 163 17.97 15.61 1.56
CA ASP A 163 18.25 17.05 1.35
C ASP A 163 17.42 17.66 0.22
N ALA A 164 17.28 16.91 -0.89
CA ALA A 164 16.46 17.34 -2.01
C ALA A 164 14.98 17.38 -1.62
N ALA A 165 14.51 16.43 -0.79
CA ALA A 165 13.16 16.44 -0.26
C ALA A 165 12.91 17.66 0.64
N ARG A 166 13.84 17.95 1.55
CA ARG A 166 13.80 19.13 2.44
C ARG A 166 13.70 20.43 1.65
N THR A 167 14.63 20.63 0.73
CA THR A 167 14.66 21.81 -0.15
C THR A 167 13.33 21.97 -0.89
N ALA A 168 12.76 20.89 -1.43
CA ALA A 168 11.50 20.97 -2.16
C ALA A 168 10.30 21.28 -1.25
N PHE A 169 10.23 20.71 -0.04
CA PHE A 169 9.18 21.04 0.92
C PHE A 169 9.27 22.48 1.44
N GLU A 170 10.48 22.99 1.67
CA GLU A 170 10.70 24.39 2.03
C GLU A 170 10.22 25.32 0.92
N ARG A 171 10.62 25.06 -0.33
CA ARG A 171 10.11 25.79 -1.49
C ARG A 171 8.59 25.76 -1.57
N ALA A 172 7.96 24.63 -1.26
CA ALA A 172 6.50 24.53 -1.28
C ALA A 172 5.83 25.47 -0.28
N LEU A 173 6.47 25.70 0.88
CA LEU A 173 5.97 26.53 1.97
C LEU A 173 6.40 28.00 1.88
N GLU A 174 7.09 28.40 0.81
CA GLU A 174 7.48 29.80 0.59
C GLU A 174 6.28 30.76 0.70
N PRO A 175 6.46 31.93 1.33
CA PRO A 175 5.42 32.95 1.39
C PRO A 175 4.88 33.31 0.00
N GLY A 176 3.57 33.47 -0.11
CA GLY A 176 2.89 33.80 -1.38
C GLY A 176 2.51 32.59 -2.24
N ARG A 177 2.98 31.38 -1.91
CA ARG A 177 2.51 30.17 -2.59
C ARG A 177 1.14 29.72 -2.10
N LYS A 178 0.31 29.26 -3.04
CA LYS A 178 -1.03 28.73 -2.79
C LYS A 178 -1.01 27.21 -2.86
N MET A 179 -1.53 26.57 -1.82
CA MET A 179 -1.81 25.14 -1.79
C MET A 179 -2.90 24.81 -0.75
N PRO A 180 -3.54 23.64 -0.81
CA PRO A 180 -4.41 23.14 0.23
C PRO A 180 -3.73 23.11 1.61
N SER A 181 -4.42 23.57 2.65
CA SER A 181 -3.89 23.61 4.03
C SER A 181 -3.46 22.25 4.57
N ALA A 182 -4.11 21.17 4.10
CA ALA A 182 -3.74 19.80 4.41
C ALA A 182 -2.33 19.46 3.89
N TRP A 183 -1.99 19.89 2.66
CA TRP A 183 -0.66 19.64 2.08
C TRP A 183 0.41 20.50 2.74
N ALA A 184 0.09 21.74 3.11
CA ALA A 184 1.02 22.58 3.87
C ALA A 184 1.35 21.99 5.25
N ARG A 185 0.34 21.44 5.95
CA ARG A 185 0.52 20.73 7.22
C ARG A 185 1.33 19.44 7.02
N ASP A 186 1.08 18.72 5.94
CA ASP A 186 1.83 17.52 5.59
C ASP A 186 3.30 17.81 5.30
N ALA A 187 3.59 18.88 4.54
CA ALA A 187 4.94 19.33 4.24
C ALA A 187 5.72 19.68 5.52
N ARG A 188 5.11 20.46 6.44
CA ARG A 188 5.71 20.80 7.74
C ARG A 188 6.05 19.55 8.56
N ARG A 189 5.09 18.63 8.68
CA ARG A 189 5.31 17.36 9.41
C ARG A 189 6.45 16.53 8.80
N ARG A 190 6.60 16.55 7.47
CA ARG A 190 7.69 15.84 6.78
C ARG A 190 9.04 16.50 6.99
N LEU A 191 9.10 17.84 7.00
CA LEU A 191 10.31 18.58 7.35
C LEU A 191 10.78 18.25 8.78
N GLU A 192 9.84 18.25 9.73
CA GLU A 192 10.12 17.84 11.12
C GLU A 192 10.68 16.40 11.19
N ALA A 193 10.06 15.47 10.46
CA ALA A 193 10.52 14.08 10.42
C ALA A 193 11.94 13.93 9.79
N LEU A 194 12.24 14.68 8.73
CA LEU A 194 13.56 14.69 8.09
C LEU A 194 14.62 15.29 9.03
N ALA A 195 14.30 16.35 9.79
CA ALA A 195 15.23 16.95 10.75
C ALA A 195 15.56 16.00 11.91
N LEU A 196 14.59 15.17 12.35
CA LEU A 196 14.84 14.16 13.36
C LEU A 196 15.77 13.04 12.86
N GLN A 197 15.69 12.66 11.58
CA GLN A 197 16.56 11.64 10.99
C GLN A 197 18.03 12.07 11.01
N ASP A 198 18.34 13.31 10.59
CA ASP A 198 19.70 13.87 10.68
C ASP A 198 20.25 13.82 12.10
N SER A 199 19.42 14.17 13.10
CA SER A 199 19.82 14.20 14.52
C SER A 199 20.11 12.82 15.10
N THR A 200 19.48 11.77 14.54
CA THR A 200 19.75 10.39 14.94
C THR A 200 21.00 9.84 14.29
N GLU A 201 21.28 10.18 13.03
CA GLU A 201 22.50 9.75 12.33
C GLU A 201 23.75 10.40 12.92
N THR A 202 23.71 11.71 13.18
CA THR A 202 24.83 12.44 13.84
C THR A 202 25.17 11.89 15.22
N ARG A 203 24.17 11.45 16.01
CA ARG A 203 24.38 10.88 17.34
C ARG A 203 25.00 9.47 17.31
N PHE A 204 24.79 8.71 16.24
CA PHE A 204 25.43 7.40 16.05
C PHE A 204 26.89 7.54 15.60
N ASP A 205 27.20 8.50 14.74
CA ASP A 205 28.57 8.76 14.28
C ASP A 205 29.47 9.27 15.43
N GLU A 206 28.96 10.11 16.33
CA GLU A 206 29.70 10.57 17.52
C GLU A 206 29.93 9.47 18.55
N GLY A 207 28.98 8.53 18.71
CA GLY A 207 29.13 7.37 19.60
C GLY A 207 30.16 6.36 19.10
N SER A 208 30.25 6.16 17.78
CA SER A 208 31.21 5.23 17.18
C SER A 208 32.65 5.78 17.15
N ALA A 209 32.82 7.11 17.16
CA ALA A 209 34.14 7.74 17.27
C ALA A 209 34.73 7.66 18.70
N HIS A 210 33.89 7.57 19.74
CA HIS A 210 34.34 7.47 21.13
C HIS A 210 34.77 6.06 21.57
N GLU A 211 34.30 4.99 20.92
CA GLU A 211 34.78 3.62 21.21
C GLU A 211 36.14 3.31 20.55
N ALA A 212 36.51 4.00 19.46
CA ALA A 212 37.76 3.77 18.75
C ALA A 212 39.00 4.35 19.45
N THR A 213 38.84 5.27 20.41
CA THR A 213 39.94 5.89 21.16
C THR A 213 40.22 5.24 22.52
N SER A 214 39.33 4.37 23.02
CA SER A 214 39.49 3.70 24.32
C SER A 214 40.26 2.36 24.27
N SER A 215 40.64 1.86 23.09
CA SER A 215 41.34 0.56 22.95
C SER A 215 42.84 0.69 22.61
N ARG A 216 43.47 1.86 22.81
CA ARG A 216 44.87 2.10 22.46
C ARG A 216 45.81 2.41 23.63
N GLU A 217 45.34 2.24 24.86
CA GLU A 217 46.19 2.27 26.06
C GLU A 217 45.98 0.97 26.84
N GLY A 218 46.82 -0.02 26.56
CA GLY A 218 46.90 -1.31 27.23
C GLY A 218 48.20 -1.99 26.85
#